data_AF-A0A2D7K6B0-F1
#
_entry.id   AF-A0A2D7K6B0-F1
#
_cell.length_a   1.000
_cell.length_b   1.000
_cell.length_c   1.000
_cell.angle_alpha   90.00
_cell.angle_beta   90.00
_cell.angle_gamma   90.00
#
_symmetry.space_group_name_H-M   'P 1'
#
loop_
_entity.id
_entity.type
_entity.pdbx_description
1 polymer ?
#
loop_
_entity_poly.entity_id
_entity_poly.type
_entity_poly.pdbx_seq_one_letter_code
_entity_poly.pdbx_strand_id
1 'polypeptide(L)'
;MRQNKQMEVAVVSVEQLHQEFEWMKEQLKKEILLDVEKLGSKELLTRQQLADYLSVSKQTIINWSKEGIIKPKFIGNRVYYKAEEVNNLLNQ
;
A
#
# COMPACT_ATOMS: atom_id res chain seq x y z
N MET A 1 4.35 41.93 15.72
CA MET A 1 2.88 42.10 15.52
C MET A 1 2.30 40.71 15.25
N ARG A 2 1.46 40.19 16.16
CA ARG A 2 0.78 38.89 15.98
C ARG A 2 -0.48 39.14 15.15
N GLN A 3 -0.58 38.58 13.95
CA GLN A 3 -1.83 38.65 13.18
C GLN A 3 -2.90 37.83 13.92
N ASN A 4 -3.91 38.50 14.44
CA ASN A 4 -5.13 37.84 14.93
C ASN A 4 -5.87 37.29 13.70
N LYS A 5 -5.77 35.97 13.49
CA LYS A 5 -6.61 35.29 12.50
C LYS A 5 -8.04 35.31 13.04
N GLN A 6 -8.91 36.13 12.46
CA GLN A 6 -10.34 36.10 12.79
C GLN A 6 -10.87 34.70 12.48
N MET A 7 -11.42 34.04 13.50
CA MET A 7 -12.11 32.76 13.34
C MET A 7 -13.54 33.07 12.90
N GLU A 8 -13.88 32.74 11.66
CA GLU A 8 -15.27 32.74 11.21
C GLU A 8 -15.93 31.46 11.70
N VAL A 9 -16.95 31.60 12.55
CA VAL A 9 -17.74 30.48 13.05
C VAL A 9 -18.96 30.33 12.14
N ALA A 10 -19.02 29.22 11.40
CA ALA A 10 -20.18 28.84 10.63
C ALA A 10 -21.20 28.13 11.54
N VAL A 11 -22.45 28.61 11.55
CA VAL A 11 -23.57 27.89 12.16
C VAL A 11 -24.15 26.94 11.11
N VAL A 12 -24.13 25.65 11.41
CA VAL A 12 -24.67 24.58 10.55
C VAL A 12 -25.67 23.74 11.36
N SER A 13 -26.64 23.14 10.67
CA SER A 13 -27.53 22.18 11.33
C SER A 13 -26.80 20.86 11.61
N VAL A 14 -27.34 20.09 12.55
CA VAL A 14 -26.82 18.75 12.88
C VAL A 14 -26.95 17.83 11.66
N GLU A 15 -28.05 17.94 10.91
CA GLU A 15 -28.27 17.17 9.68
C GLU A 15 -27.25 17.52 8.60
N GLN A 16 -26.95 18.81 8.39
CA GLN A 16 -25.96 19.23 7.42
C GLN A 16 -24.56 18.73 7.81
N LEU A 17 -24.21 18.85 9.09
CA LEU A 17 -22.94 18.32 9.61
C LEU A 17 -22.81 16.81 9.40
N HIS A 18 -23.90 16.06 9.63
CA HIS A 18 -23.91 14.62 9.43
C HIS A 18 -23.72 14.25 7.95
N GLN A 19 -24.38 14.97 7.03
CA GLN A 19 -24.23 14.73 5.59
C GLN A 19 -22.80 15.00 5.10
N GLU A 20 -22.19 16.11 5.54
CA GLU A 20 -20.80 16.43 5.24
C GLU A 20 -19.85 15.36 5.80
N PHE A 21 -20.13 14.86 7.01
CA PHE A 21 -19.33 13.79 7.62
C PHE A 21 -19.42 12.46 6.85
N GLU A 22 -20.62 12.07 6.39
CA GLU A 22 -20.78 10.90 5.52
C GLU A 22 -20.04 11.08 4.19
N TRP A 23 -20.15 12.25 3.58
CA TRP A 23 -19.44 12.56 2.34
C TRP A 23 -17.93 12.46 2.52
N MET A 24 -17.38 13.03 3.60
CA MET A 24 -15.95 12.92 3.93
C MET A 24 -15.50 11.46 4.13
N LYS A 25 -16.30 10.65 4.85
CA LYS A 25 -16.00 9.22 5.02
C LYS A 25 -15.93 8.48 3.69
N GLU A 26 -16.87 8.76 2.79
CA GLU A 26 -16.88 8.16 1.45
C GLU A 26 -15.68 8.61 0.59
N GLN A 27 -15.28 9.88 0.66
CA GLN A 27 -14.06 10.34 -0.03
C GLN A 27 -12.80 9.64 0.52
N LEU A 28 -12.65 9.59 1.85
CA LEU A 28 -11.49 8.97 2.48
C LEU A 28 -11.40 7.48 2.14
N LYS A 29 -12.54 6.77 2.15
CA LYS A 29 -12.60 5.36 1.77
C LYS A 29 -12.16 5.13 0.32
N LYS A 30 -12.54 6.01 -0.61
CA LYS A 30 -12.13 5.94 -2.02
C LYS A 30 -10.63 6.17 -2.19
N GLU A 31 -10.06 7.16 -1.52
CA GLU A 31 -8.62 7.42 -1.57
C GLU A 31 -7.81 6.23 -1.04
N ILE A 32 -8.23 5.67 0.11
CA ILE A 32 -7.58 4.48 0.68
C ILE A 32 -7.69 3.29 -0.27
N LEU A 33 -8.86 3.05 -0.88
CA LEU A 33 -9.02 1.95 -1.84
C LEU A 33 -8.10 2.12 -3.05
N LEU A 34 -7.99 3.33 -3.59
CA LEU A 34 -7.11 3.62 -4.73
C LEU A 34 -5.63 3.38 -4.39
N ASP A 35 -5.21 3.69 -3.17
CA ASP A 35 -3.83 3.44 -2.74
C ASP A 35 -3.58 1.97 -2.44
N VAL A 36 -4.57 1.24 -1.92
CA VAL A 36 -4.51 -0.22 -1.76
C VAL A 36 -4.49 -0.93 -3.11
N GLU A 37 -5.23 -0.45 -4.12
CA GLU A 37 -5.19 -1.00 -5.48
C GLU A 37 -3.86 -0.71 -6.20
N LYS A 38 -3.24 0.45 -5.95
CA LYS A 38 -1.89 0.75 -6.42
C LYS A 38 -0.84 -0.15 -5.77
N LEU A 39 -1.00 -0.49 -4.49
CA LEU A 39 -0.14 -1.45 -3.79
C LEU A 39 -0.39 -2.91 -4.23
N GLY A 40 -1.64 -3.24 -4.57
CA GLY A 40 -2.08 -4.59 -4.92
C GLY A 40 -1.81 -5.00 -6.36
N SER A 41 -1.60 -4.06 -7.29
CA SER A 41 -1.54 -4.38 -8.72
C SER A 41 -0.19 -4.06 -9.36
N LYS A 42 0.60 -5.12 -9.58
CA LYS A 42 1.76 -5.20 -10.50
C LYS A 42 3.11 -4.69 -10.00
N GLU A 43 3.33 -4.60 -8.69
CA GLU A 43 4.69 -4.30 -8.21
C GLU A 43 5.61 -5.52 -8.39
N LEU A 44 6.68 -5.32 -9.16
CA LEU A 44 7.80 -6.25 -9.29
C LEU A 44 8.84 -5.89 -8.23
N LEU A 45 8.96 -6.73 -7.21
CA LEU A 45 9.93 -6.56 -6.14
C LEU A 45 11.28 -7.16 -6.57
N THR A 46 12.36 -6.41 -6.41
CA THR A 46 13.72 -6.98 -6.49
C THR A 46 13.97 -7.91 -5.31
N ARG A 47 15.03 -8.72 -5.37
CA ARG A 47 15.46 -9.57 -4.23
C ARG A 47 15.61 -8.81 -2.91
N GLN A 48 16.12 -7.57 -2.96
CA GLN A 48 16.31 -6.78 -1.76
C GLN A 48 14.96 -6.30 -1.21
N GLN A 49 14.12 -5.71 -2.07
CA GLN A 49 12.79 -5.24 -1.66
C GLN A 49 11.92 -6.37 -1.11
N LEU A 50 11.97 -7.56 -1.71
CA LEU A 50 11.23 -8.71 -1.20
C LEU A 50 11.77 -9.20 0.15
N ALA A 51 13.09 -9.17 0.35
CA ALA A 51 13.71 -9.51 1.62
C ALA A 51 13.27 -8.53 2.73
N ASP A 52 13.29 -7.23 2.42
CA ASP A 52 12.84 -6.18 3.33
C ASP A 52 11.34 -6.33 3.64
N TYR A 53 10.51 -6.59 2.61
CA TYR A 53 9.07 -6.79 2.75
C TYR A 53 8.72 -7.96 3.68
N LEU A 54 9.41 -9.09 3.55
CA LEU A 54 9.17 -10.28 4.38
C LEU A 54 9.99 -10.27 5.67
N SER A 55 10.78 -9.23 5.93
CA SER A 55 11.70 -9.15 7.07
C SER A 55 12.64 -10.37 7.18
N VAL A 56 13.16 -10.85 6.06
CA VAL A 56 14.11 -11.97 5.98
C VAL A 56 15.42 -11.54 5.32
N SER A 57 16.44 -12.40 5.38
CA SER A 57 17.70 -12.14 4.67
C SER A 57 17.53 -12.28 3.15
N LYS A 58 18.35 -11.53 2.39
CA LYS A 58 18.45 -11.71 0.94
C LYS A 58 18.84 -13.15 0.54
N GLN A 59 19.62 -13.83 1.37
CA GLN A 59 20.02 -15.23 1.13
C GLN A 59 18.83 -16.17 1.22
N THR A 60 17.89 -15.92 2.14
CA THR A 60 16.62 -16.66 2.27
C THR A 60 15.83 -16.59 0.97
N ILE A 61 15.68 -15.40 0.38
CA ILE A 61 15.00 -15.21 -0.92
C ILE A 61 15.69 -16.00 -2.03
N ILE A 62 17.03 -16.03 -2.06
CA ILE A 62 17.80 -16.81 -3.04
C ILE A 62 17.55 -18.31 -2.86
N ASN A 63 17.56 -18.82 -1.63
CA ASN A 63 17.32 -20.23 -1.34
C ASN A 63 15.90 -20.64 -1.75
N TRP A 64 14.89 -19.88 -1.35
CA TRP A 64 13.49 -20.12 -1.77
C TRP A 64 13.30 -20.06 -3.27
N SER A 65 14.06 -19.22 -3.98
CA SER A 65 14.03 -19.19 -5.45
C SER A 65 14.65 -20.44 -6.08
N LYS A 66 15.70 -21.01 -5.46
CA LYS A 66 16.32 -22.26 -5.92
C LYS A 66 15.46 -23.47 -5.59
N GLU A 67 14.79 -23.45 -4.45
CA GLU A 67 13.86 -24.48 -3.98
C GLU A 67 12.51 -24.43 -4.70
N GLY A 68 12.23 -23.36 -5.45
CA GLY A 68 10.98 -23.20 -6.20
C GLY A 68 9.78 -22.74 -5.36
N ILE A 69 10.00 -22.35 -4.11
CA ILE A 69 8.96 -21.85 -3.19
C ILE A 69 8.39 -20.52 -3.70
N ILE A 70 9.26 -19.62 -4.16
CA ILE A 70 8.88 -18.35 -4.81
C ILE A 70 9.32 -18.36 -6.26
N LYS A 71 8.55 -17.74 -7.15
CA LYS A 71 8.78 -17.76 -8.60
C LYS A 71 9.60 -16.53 -9.05
N PRO A 72 10.88 -16.68 -9.42
CA PRO A 72 11.69 -15.58 -9.92
C PRO A 72 11.33 -15.22 -11.37
N LYS A 73 11.37 -13.92 -11.70
CA LYS A 73 11.35 -13.39 -13.07
C LYS A 73 12.69 -12.76 -13.41
N PHE A 74 13.33 -13.29 -14.44
CA PHE A 74 14.63 -12.83 -14.91
C PHE A 74 14.46 -11.76 -15.97
N ILE A 75 15.08 -10.60 -15.76
CA ILE A 75 15.13 -9.49 -16.72
C ILE A 75 16.58 -9.05 -16.82
N GLY A 76 17.28 -9.59 -17.83
CA GLY A 76 18.74 -9.45 -17.96
C GLY A 76 19.46 -9.96 -16.70
N ASN A 77 20.27 -9.10 -16.08
CA ASN A 77 21.04 -9.43 -14.88
C ASN A 77 20.26 -9.22 -13.56
N ARG A 78 18.98 -8.81 -13.63
CA ARG A 78 18.15 -8.54 -12.46
C ARG A 78 17.06 -9.61 -12.31
N VAL A 79 16.68 -9.86 -11.07
CA VAL A 79 15.62 -10.81 -10.72
C VAL A 79 14.56 -10.11 -9.90
N TYR A 80 13.32 -10.34 -10.30
CA TYR A 80 12.12 -9.74 -9.76
C TYR A 80 11.13 -10.82 -9.31
N TYR A 81 10.20 -10.43 -8.45
CA TYR A 81 9.12 -11.26 -7.95
C TYR A 81 7.82 -10.46 -8.01
N LYS A 82 6.71 -11.08 -8.40
CA LYS A 82 5.42 -10.40 -8.33
C LYS A 82 4.96 -10.37 -6.88
N ALA A 83 4.62 -9.20 -6.36
CA ALA A 83 4.07 -9.06 -5.01
C ALA A 83 2.80 -9.92 -4.82
N GLU A 84 1.93 -9.98 -5.83
CA GLU A 84 0.71 -10.81 -5.81
C GLU A 84 1.00 -12.30 -5.59
N GLU A 85 2.00 -12.86 -6.28
CA GLU A 85 2.36 -14.28 -6.14
C GLU A 85 2.91 -14.58 -4.74
N VAL A 86 3.64 -13.63 -4.14
CA VAL A 86 4.13 -13.74 -2.75
C VAL A 86 2.97 -13.65 -1.76
N ASN A 87 2.06 -12.69 -1.94
CA ASN A 87 0.88 -12.54 -1.07
C ASN A 87 -0.03 -13.77 -1.11
N ASN A 88 -0.16 -14.40 -2.28
CA ASN A 88 -0.92 -15.64 -2.40
C ASN A 88 -0.27 -16.81 -1.65
N LEU A 89 1.06 -16.80 -1.44
CA LEU A 89 1.74 -17.81 -0.62
C LEU A 89 1.55 -17.57 0.88
N LEU A 90 1.44 -16.31 1.31
CA LEU A 90 1.25 -15.95 2.73
C LEU A 90 -0.16 -16.22 3.23
N ASN A 91 -1.16 -16.16 2.35
CA ASN A 91 -2.59 -16.30 2.68
C ASN A 91 -3.17 -17.67 2.30
N GLN A 92 -2.32 -18.68 2.12
CA GLN A 92 -2.72 -20.08 1.85
C GLN A 92 -3.17 -20.82 3.11
#